data_AF-A0A5J4RY29-F1
#
_entry.id   AF-A0A5J4RY29-F1
#
_cell.length_a   1.000
_cell.length_b   1.000
_cell.length_c   1.000
_cell.angle_alpha   90.00
_cell.angle_beta   90.00
_cell.angle_gamma   90.00
#
_symmetry.space_group_name_H-M   'P 1'
#
loop_
_entity.id
_entity.type
_entity.pdbx_description
1 polymer ?
#
loop_
_entity_poly.entity_id
_entity_poly.type
_entity_poly.pdbx_seq_one_letter_code
_entity_poly.pdbx_strand_id
1 'polypeptide(L)'
;MPQRKKRKQMAKELKDLTKRSENYSQWYNDLVVKADLAEQSPVRGCMVIKPYGYAIWEKIQRQLDDMFKETGHVNAYFPLLIPKSFLSKEAEHIEGFAKECAVVTHHRLKKSPDGKGVIVDPEAKLEEELIIRPTSETIIWNTYKNWINSYRDLPILCNQWANVMRWEMRTRLFLRTSEFLWQEGHTAHATREEAEEETIKMLNIYAHFAETYMAIPVIKGIKTANERFAGWLFLFRNCTSNALAKFCPRKCEVPLCRAFPSCIIASMQ
;
A
#
# COMPACT_ATOMS: atom_id res chain seq x y z
N MET A 1 20.46 -36.81 -10.67
CA MET A 1 21.57 -36.16 -9.92
C MET A 1 21.38 -34.65 -9.59
N PRO A 2 20.70 -33.79 -10.40
CA PRO A 2 20.56 -32.36 -10.11
C PRO A 2 19.79 -32.03 -8.82
N GLN A 3 18.72 -32.79 -8.52
CA GLN A 3 17.88 -32.58 -7.34
C GLN A 3 18.60 -32.85 -6.01
N ARG A 4 19.57 -33.77 -5.97
CA ARG A 4 20.34 -34.10 -4.76
C ARG A 4 21.37 -33.01 -4.43
N LYS A 5 21.94 -32.36 -5.45
CA LYS A 5 22.78 -31.17 -5.30
C LYS A 5 21.94 -29.95 -4.85
N LYS A 6 20.79 -29.69 -5.48
CA LYS A 6 19.85 -28.65 -5.04
C LYS A 6 19.37 -28.84 -3.60
N ARG A 7 19.04 -30.06 -3.17
CA ARG A 7 18.66 -30.36 -1.78
C ARG A 7 19.80 -30.12 -0.78
N LYS A 8 21.05 -30.47 -1.13
CA LYS A 8 22.22 -30.18 -0.29
C LYS A 8 22.54 -28.67 -0.22
N GLN A 9 22.35 -27.96 -1.32
CA GLN A 9 22.49 -26.49 -1.40
C GLN A 9 21.46 -25.80 -0.50
N MET A 10 20.18 -26.14 -0.64
CA MET A 10 19.08 -25.64 0.19
C MET A 10 19.32 -25.93 1.68
N ALA A 11 19.75 -27.15 2.03
CA ALA A 11 20.05 -27.52 3.41
C ALA A 11 21.23 -26.74 4.01
N LYS A 12 22.17 -26.27 3.18
CA LYS A 12 23.26 -25.38 3.59
C LYS A 12 22.76 -23.95 3.79
N GLU A 13 21.95 -23.43 2.86
CA GLU A 13 21.35 -22.09 2.94
C GLU A 13 20.39 -21.93 4.14
N LEU A 14 19.70 -23.01 4.52
CA LEU A 14 18.87 -23.12 5.72
C LEU A 14 19.68 -23.12 7.03
N LYS A 15 20.92 -23.64 7.03
CA LYS A 15 21.80 -23.59 8.20
C LYS A 15 22.35 -22.19 8.48
N ASP A 16 22.52 -21.39 7.42
CA ASP A 16 23.01 -20.01 7.52
C ASP A 16 21.87 -18.99 7.73
N LEU A 17 20.66 -19.43 8.10
CA LEU A 17 19.52 -18.55 8.35
C LEU A 17 19.55 -18.08 9.81
N THR A 18 19.59 -16.76 10.03
CA THR A 18 19.51 -16.19 11.38
C THR A 18 18.31 -16.74 12.13
N LYS A 19 18.46 -17.19 13.39
CA LYS A 19 17.31 -17.70 14.13
C LYS A 19 16.33 -16.57 14.44
N ARG A 20 15.04 -16.84 14.25
CA ARG A 20 13.95 -15.90 14.54
C ARG A 20 14.00 -15.34 15.97
N SER A 21 14.37 -16.17 16.96
CA SER A 21 14.45 -15.79 18.38
C SER A 21 15.63 -14.89 18.71
N GLU A 22 16.69 -14.90 17.89
CA GLU A 22 17.92 -14.13 18.12
C GLU A 22 17.82 -12.76 17.44
N ASN A 23 17.39 -12.71 16.18
CA ASN A 23 17.18 -11.46 15.47
C ASN A 23 16.07 -11.61 14.43
N TYR A 24 14.85 -11.17 14.80
CA TYR A 24 13.67 -11.24 13.94
C TYR A 24 13.80 -10.40 12.65
N SER A 25 14.46 -9.24 12.73
CA SER A 25 14.60 -8.35 11.58
C SER A 25 15.49 -8.97 10.52
N GLN A 26 16.65 -9.49 10.94
CA GLN A 26 17.57 -10.17 10.04
C GLN A 26 16.98 -11.47 9.52
N TRP A 27 16.37 -12.29 10.38
CA TRP A 27 15.67 -13.52 9.99
C TRP A 27 14.66 -13.29 8.86
N TYR A 28 13.85 -12.24 8.95
CA TYR A 28 12.85 -11.92 7.92
C TYR A 28 13.49 -11.50 6.60
N ASN A 29 14.51 -10.64 6.65
CA ASN A 29 15.21 -10.20 5.44
C ASN A 29 15.92 -11.37 4.78
N ASP A 30 16.60 -12.22 5.56
CA ASP A 30 17.25 -13.44 5.07
C ASP A 30 16.23 -14.36 4.40
N LEU A 31 15.04 -14.53 5.00
CA LEU A 31 13.98 -15.37 4.47
C LEU A 31 13.47 -14.83 3.13
N VAL A 32 13.18 -13.53 3.03
CA VAL A 32 12.68 -12.92 1.80
C VAL A 32 13.69 -13.08 0.65
N VAL A 33 14.97 -12.83 0.92
CA VAL A 33 16.02 -12.91 -0.10
C VAL A 33 16.33 -14.36 -0.47
N LYS A 34 16.48 -15.26 0.51
CA LYS A 34 16.80 -16.68 0.25
C LYS A 34 15.63 -17.44 -0.37
N ALA A 35 14.39 -17.03 -0.10
CA ALA A 35 13.21 -17.56 -0.78
C ALA A 35 13.01 -16.98 -2.19
N ASP A 36 13.89 -16.09 -2.64
CA ASP A 36 13.85 -15.47 -3.96
C ASP A 36 12.54 -14.68 -4.23
N LEU A 37 12.00 -14.03 -3.19
CA LEU A 37 10.73 -13.31 -3.27
C LEU A 37 10.91 -11.86 -3.76
N ALA A 38 11.90 -11.15 -3.23
CA ALA A 38 12.20 -9.78 -3.59
C ALA A 38 13.66 -9.42 -3.28
N GLU A 39 14.16 -8.39 -3.95
CA GLU A 39 15.48 -7.80 -3.71
C GLU A 39 15.39 -6.27 -3.62
N GLN A 40 16.42 -5.64 -3.07
CA GLN A 40 16.47 -4.18 -2.94
C GLN A 40 16.66 -3.54 -4.33
N SER A 41 15.89 -2.49 -4.61
CA SER A 41 16.08 -1.67 -5.80
C SER A 41 17.26 -0.70 -5.61
N PRO A 42 17.92 -0.23 -6.69
CA PRO A 42 18.83 0.92 -6.64
C PRO A 42 18.16 2.19 -6.11
N VAL A 43 16.83 2.30 -6.26
CA VAL A 43 16.05 3.40 -5.67
C VAL A 43 15.80 3.09 -4.20
N ARG A 44 16.21 4.02 -3.34
CA ARG A 44 16.05 3.89 -1.88
C ARG A 44 14.61 3.56 -1.52
N GLY A 45 14.44 2.48 -0.76
CA GLY A 45 13.16 2.10 -0.20
C GLY A 45 12.22 1.37 -1.17
N CYS A 46 12.56 1.30 -2.45
CA CYS A 46 11.87 0.47 -3.43
C CYS A 46 12.43 -0.95 -3.42
N MET A 47 11.65 -1.89 -3.94
CA MET A 47 12.03 -3.29 -4.09
C MET A 47 11.73 -3.78 -5.50
N VAL A 48 12.53 -4.73 -5.98
CA VAL A 48 12.18 -5.53 -7.15
C VAL A 48 11.48 -6.79 -6.63
N ILE A 49 10.19 -6.92 -6.90
CA ILE A 49 9.43 -8.14 -6.58
C ILE A 49 9.77 -9.17 -7.66
N LYS A 50 10.41 -10.27 -7.27
CA LYS A 50 10.84 -11.33 -8.19
C LYS A 50 9.66 -12.20 -8.61
N PRO A 51 9.77 -13.02 -9.68
CA PRO A 51 8.65 -13.80 -10.20
C PRO A 51 7.93 -14.64 -9.14
N TYR A 52 8.66 -15.24 -8.19
CA TYR A 52 8.04 -16.03 -7.13
C TYR A 52 7.24 -15.19 -6.13
N GLY A 53 7.77 -14.03 -5.73
CA GLY A 53 7.03 -13.08 -4.88
C GLY A 53 5.84 -12.46 -5.61
N TYR A 54 5.98 -12.14 -6.89
CA TYR A 54 4.92 -11.55 -7.69
C TYR A 54 3.79 -12.55 -7.96
N ALA A 55 4.09 -13.83 -8.17
CA ALA A 55 3.08 -14.88 -8.30
C ALA A 55 2.20 -15.02 -7.06
N ILE A 56 2.72 -14.72 -5.86
CA ILE A 56 1.90 -14.66 -4.63
C ILE A 56 0.96 -13.45 -4.70
N TRP A 57 1.47 -12.28 -5.12
CA TRP A 57 0.66 -11.09 -5.31
C TRP A 57 -0.46 -11.30 -6.35
N GLU A 58 -0.19 -11.94 -7.49
CA GLU A 58 -1.21 -12.26 -8.49
C GLU A 58 -2.32 -13.15 -7.93
N LYS A 59 -2.00 -14.09 -7.04
CA LYS A 59 -2.99 -14.95 -6.38
C LYS A 59 -3.85 -14.16 -5.39
N ILE A 60 -3.22 -13.29 -4.61
CA ILE A 60 -3.91 -12.37 -3.70
C ILE A 60 -4.87 -11.48 -4.50
N GLN A 61 -4.36 -10.88 -5.58
CA GLN A 61 -5.10 -9.99 -6.46
C GLN A 61 -6.33 -10.68 -7.04
N ARG A 62 -6.17 -11.84 -7.69
CA ARG A 62 -7.28 -12.57 -8.30
C ARG A 62 -8.38 -12.87 -7.28
N GLN A 63 -8.00 -13.40 -6.12
CA GLN A 63 -8.98 -13.81 -5.12
C GLN A 63 -9.76 -12.63 -4.53
N LEU A 64 -9.08 -11.52 -4.23
CA LEU A 64 -9.75 -10.32 -3.73
C LEU A 64 -10.59 -9.66 -4.83
N ASP A 65 -10.09 -9.62 -6.07
CA ASP A 65 -10.82 -9.06 -7.21
C ASP A 65 -12.13 -9.80 -7.48
N ASP A 66 -12.11 -11.14 -7.38
CA ASP A 66 -13.33 -11.96 -7.48
C ASP A 66 -14.31 -11.62 -6.34
N MET A 67 -13.84 -11.53 -5.09
CA MET A 67 -14.67 -11.14 -3.95
C MET A 67 -15.28 -9.74 -4.07
N PHE A 68 -14.54 -8.77 -4.63
CA PHE A 68 -15.06 -7.42 -4.86
C PHE A 68 -16.09 -7.39 -5.99
N LYS A 69 -15.90 -8.17 -7.05
CA LYS A 69 -16.87 -8.30 -8.15
C LYS A 69 -18.16 -8.98 -7.70
N GLU A 70 -18.08 -9.94 -6.79
CA GLU A 70 -19.26 -10.56 -6.17
C GLU A 70 -20.14 -9.55 -5.42
N THR A 71 -19.57 -8.45 -4.93
CA THR A 71 -20.31 -7.38 -4.25
C THR A 71 -20.65 -6.19 -5.16
N GLY A 72 -20.43 -6.31 -6.47
CA GLY A 72 -20.81 -5.30 -7.46
C GLY A 72 -19.74 -4.23 -7.72
N HIS A 73 -18.52 -4.38 -7.20
CA HIS A 73 -17.44 -3.45 -7.51
C HIS A 73 -16.92 -3.63 -8.92
N VAL A 74 -16.51 -2.52 -9.53
CA VAL A 74 -15.92 -2.48 -10.86
C VAL A 74 -14.53 -1.87 -10.82
N ASN A 75 -13.61 -2.44 -11.61
CA ASN A 75 -12.25 -1.90 -11.68
C ASN A 75 -12.20 -0.64 -12.55
N ALA A 76 -11.50 0.37 -12.06
CA ALA A 76 -11.18 1.61 -12.76
C ALA A 76 -9.69 1.93 -12.59
N TYR A 77 -9.17 2.85 -13.41
CA TYR A 77 -7.80 3.32 -13.30
C TYR A 77 -7.75 4.85 -13.37
N PHE A 78 -7.19 5.45 -12.33
CA PHE A 78 -6.91 6.86 -12.21
C PHE A 78 -5.41 7.12 -12.40
N PRO A 79 -5.03 8.26 -12.99
CA PRO A 79 -3.63 8.62 -13.23
C PRO A 79 -2.75 8.59 -11.97
N LEU A 80 -1.46 8.27 -12.17
CA LEU A 80 -0.42 8.26 -11.15
C LEU A 80 -0.10 9.67 -10.61
N LEU A 81 -0.17 10.68 -11.47
CA LEU A 81 0.23 12.05 -11.17
C LEU A 81 -0.98 12.88 -10.78
N ILE A 82 -0.90 13.53 -9.61
CA ILE A 82 -1.94 14.36 -9.03
C ILE A 82 -1.46 15.82 -9.07
N PRO A 83 -2.23 16.77 -9.63
CA PRO A 83 -1.90 18.19 -9.55
C PRO A 83 -1.78 18.65 -8.10
N LYS A 84 -0.73 19.41 -7.76
CA LYS A 84 -0.53 19.92 -6.39
C LYS A 84 -1.74 20.72 -5.86
N SER A 85 -2.43 21.42 -6.75
CA SER A 85 -3.66 22.16 -6.46
C SER A 85 -4.80 21.28 -5.95
N PHE A 86 -4.84 19.98 -6.31
CA PHE A 86 -5.87 19.06 -5.84
C PHE A 86 -5.60 18.67 -4.38
N LEU A 87 -4.35 18.41 -4.03
CA LEU A 87 -3.94 18.15 -2.64
C LEU A 87 -4.14 19.37 -1.74
N SER A 88 -3.97 20.58 -2.27
CA SER A 88 -4.12 21.81 -1.50
C SER A 88 -5.57 22.13 -1.10
N LYS A 89 -6.56 21.50 -1.73
CA LYS A 89 -7.98 21.68 -1.40
C LYS A 89 -8.43 20.88 -0.17
N GLU A 90 -7.70 19.81 0.17
CA GLU A 90 -8.00 18.90 1.28
C GLU A 90 -7.03 19.18 2.45
N ALA A 91 -7.24 20.29 3.18
CA ALA A 91 -6.29 20.79 4.19
C ALA A 91 -5.92 19.76 5.27
N GLU A 92 -6.86 18.90 5.67
CA GLU A 92 -6.62 17.85 6.66
C GLU A 92 -5.75 16.71 6.10
N HIS A 93 -5.88 16.36 4.83
CA HIS A 93 -5.05 15.33 4.19
C HIS A 93 -3.59 15.78 4.03
N ILE A 94 -3.33 17.08 3.90
CA ILE A 94 -1.99 17.63 3.70
C ILE A 94 -1.07 17.34 4.89
N GLU A 95 -1.52 17.49 6.13
CA GLU A 95 -0.64 17.38 7.30
C GLU A 95 -0.07 15.97 7.48
N GLY A 96 -0.86 14.93 7.14
CA GLY A 96 -0.46 13.53 7.23
C GLY A 96 0.45 13.07 6.09
N PHE A 97 0.16 13.50 4.85
CA PHE A 97 0.83 12.97 3.66
C PHE A 97 1.96 13.87 3.12
N ALA A 98 1.96 15.18 3.41
CA ALA A 98 2.92 16.11 2.79
C ALA A 98 4.39 15.76 3.05
N LYS A 99 4.70 15.13 4.20
CA LYS A 99 6.07 14.71 4.53
C LYS A 99 6.56 13.51 3.73
N GLU A 100 5.66 12.78 3.05
CA GLU A 100 5.95 11.52 2.36
C GLU A 100 5.68 11.60 0.84
N CYS A 101 5.36 12.76 0.29
CA CYS A 101 5.07 12.91 -1.14
C CYS A 101 6.33 13.06 -2.01
N ALA A 102 6.40 12.30 -3.11
CA ALA A 102 7.36 12.55 -4.18
C ALA A 102 6.79 13.56 -5.20
N VAL A 103 7.62 14.51 -5.63
CA VAL A 103 7.20 15.65 -6.46
C VAL A 103 7.94 15.65 -7.79
N VAL A 104 7.18 15.71 -8.89
CA VAL A 104 7.68 15.89 -10.25
C VAL A 104 7.63 17.38 -10.59
N THR A 105 8.80 17.94 -10.89
CA THR A 105 8.97 19.37 -11.18
C THR A 105 9.37 19.66 -12.63
N HIS A 106 9.87 18.65 -13.35
CA HIS A 106 10.36 18.78 -14.71
C HIS A 106 9.97 17.56 -15.56
N HIS A 107 9.73 17.75 -16.87
CA HIS A 107 9.24 16.70 -17.76
C HIS A 107 10.26 16.21 -18.81
N ARG A 108 11.47 16.77 -18.83
CA ARG A 108 12.52 16.44 -19.82
C ARG A 108 13.90 16.37 -19.19
N LEU A 109 14.70 15.43 -19.70
CA LEU A 109 16.14 15.35 -19.47
C LEU A 109 16.87 15.83 -20.74
N LYS A 110 18.05 16.42 -20.58
CA LYS A 110 18.97 16.74 -21.67
C LYS A 110 20.34 16.12 -21.45
N LYS A 111 21.10 15.93 -22.53
CA LYS A 111 22.50 15.49 -22.41
C LYS A 111 23.28 16.50 -21.58
N SER A 112 24.12 15.98 -20.69
CA SER A 112 24.99 16.84 -19.89
C SER A 112 25.98 17.59 -20.80
N PRO A 113 26.26 18.88 -20.56
CA PRO A 113 27.24 19.65 -21.35
C PRO A 113 28.65 19.05 -21.36
N ASP A 114 29.00 18.28 -20.33
CA ASP A 114 30.28 17.55 -20.22
C ASP A 114 30.30 16.20 -20.97
N GLY A 115 29.20 15.84 -21.67
CA GLY A 115 29.05 14.59 -22.40
C GLY A 115 28.87 13.34 -21.53
N LYS A 116 28.86 13.48 -20.20
CA LYS A 116 28.79 12.36 -19.25
C LYS A 116 27.37 12.25 -18.66
N GLY A 117 26.47 11.66 -19.44
CA GLY A 117 25.13 11.29 -18.98
C GLY A 117 24.05 12.34 -19.28
N VAL A 118 23.04 12.40 -18.43
CA VAL A 118 21.84 13.24 -18.59
C VAL A 118 21.60 14.09 -17.35
N ILE A 119 21.13 15.32 -17.56
CA ILE A 119 20.71 16.25 -16.51
C ILE A 119 19.24 16.61 -16.70
N VAL A 120 18.59 17.06 -15.64
CA VAL A 120 17.26 17.66 -15.73
C VAL A 120 17.36 18.93 -16.56
N ASP A 121 16.49 19.10 -17.55
CA ASP A 121 16.48 20.31 -18.35
C ASP A 121 15.77 21.44 -17.59
N PRO A 122 16.49 22.52 -17.19
CA PRO A 122 15.88 23.59 -16.39
C PRO A 122 14.75 24.33 -17.13
N GLU A 123 14.75 24.31 -18.47
CA GLU A 123 13.71 24.92 -19.31
C GLU A 123 12.44 24.07 -19.39
N ALA A 124 12.50 22.80 -18.97
CA ALA A 124 11.37 21.88 -18.98
C ALA A 124 10.66 21.81 -17.63
N LYS A 125 10.72 22.91 -16.86
CA LYS A 125 10.01 23.05 -15.59
C LYS A 125 8.50 23.10 -15.87
N LEU A 126 7.75 22.32 -15.11
CA LEU A 126 6.29 22.30 -15.20
C LEU A 126 5.68 23.60 -14.68
N GLU A 127 4.57 24.04 -15.27
CA GLU A 127 3.77 25.18 -14.78
C GLU A 127 3.21 24.90 -13.38
N GLU A 128 2.76 23.66 -13.15
CA GLU A 128 2.31 23.15 -11.87
C GLU A 128 3.09 21.89 -11.49
N GLU A 129 3.51 21.81 -10.24
CA GLU A 129 4.15 20.61 -9.70
C GLU A 129 3.16 19.46 -9.62
N LEU A 130 3.59 18.27 -10.05
CA LEU A 130 2.77 17.07 -10.00
C LEU A 130 3.25 16.16 -8.88
N ILE A 131 2.32 15.60 -8.12
CA ILE A 131 2.60 14.71 -7.00
C ILE A 131 2.40 13.27 -7.46
N ILE A 132 3.36 12.39 -7.20
CA ILE A 132 3.16 10.95 -7.38
C ILE A 132 2.21 10.49 -6.28
N ARG A 133 1.07 9.86 -6.63
CA ARG A 133 0.00 9.53 -5.67
C ARG A 133 0.53 8.81 -4.41
N PRO A 134 0.37 9.40 -3.21
CA PRO A 134 0.50 8.67 -1.95
C PRO A 134 -0.76 7.84 -1.64
N THR A 135 -1.87 8.27 -2.22
CA THR A 135 -3.23 7.73 -2.20
C THR A 135 -4.07 8.51 -3.25
N SER A 136 -5.21 8.00 -3.71
CA SER A 136 -5.91 8.55 -4.90
C SER A 136 -7.17 9.38 -4.61
N GLU A 137 -7.52 9.65 -3.34
CA GLU A 137 -8.74 10.36 -2.92
C GLU A 137 -8.94 11.66 -3.69
N THR A 138 -7.95 12.55 -3.68
CA THR A 138 -8.05 13.89 -4.28
C THR A 138 -8.35 13.86 -5.78
N ILE A 139 -7.79 12.89 -6.52
CA ILE A 139 -8.04 12.74 -7.96
C ILE A 139 -9.37 12.03 -8.22
N ILE A 140 -9.73 11.06 -7.38
CA ILE A 140 -10.98 10.30 -7.50
C ILE A 140 -12.17 11.19 -7.18
N TRP A 141 -12.18 11.93 -6.07
CA TRP A 141 -13.29 12.82 -5.70
C TRP A 141 -13.51 13.94 -6.71
N ASN A 142 -12.42 14.52 -7.23
CA ASN A 142 -12.53 15.49 -8.31
C ASN A 142 -13.13 14.88 -9.59
N THR A 143 -12.91 13.58 -9.84
CA THR A 143 -13.47 12.87 -10.99
C THR A 143 -14.93 12.47 -10.75
N TYR A 144 -15.25 11.90 -9.59
CA TYR A 144 -16.61 11.49 -9.21
C TYR A 144 -17.59 12.67 -9.22
N LYS A 145 -17.13 13.87 -8.86
CA LYS A 145 -17.93 15.10 -9.00
C LYS A 145 -18.50 15.30 -10.40
N ASN A 146 -17.82 14.82 -11.44
CA ASN A 146 -18.29 14.92 -12.83
C ASN A 146 -19.15 13.72 -13.24
N TRP A 147 -19.06 12.60 -12.53
CA TRP A 147 -19.84 11.38 -12.80
C TRP A 147 -21.23 11.44 -12.13
N ILE A 148 -21.29 11.98 -10.91
CA ILE A 148 -22.51 12.06 -10.11
C ILE A 148 -23.28 13.33 -10.47
N ASN A 149 -24.34 13.18 -11.27
CA ASN A 149 -25.26 14.26 -11.63
C ASN A 149 -26.62 14.11 -10.91
N SER A 150 -26.97 12.89 -10.53
CA SER A 150 -28.22 12.55 -9.86
C SER A 150 -28.02 11.39 -8.86
N TYR A 151 -28.99 11.21 -7.96
CA TYR A 151 -29.05 10.05 -7.06
C TYR A 151 -29.05 8.70 -7.81
N ARG A 152 -29.42 8.69 -9.10
CA ARG A 152 -29.42 7.49 -9.95
C ARG A 152 -28.02 7.02 -10.36
N ASP A 153 -27.02 7.89 -10.23
CA ASP A 153 -25.63 7.56 -10.53
C ASP A 153 -24.95 6.87 -9.32
N LEU A 154 -25.68 6.74 -8.20
CA LEU A 154 -25.22 6.10 -6.97
C LEU A 154 -25.87 4.71 -6.79
N PRO A 155 -25.17 3.75 -6.15
CA PRO A 155 -23.81 3.88 -5.62
C PRO A 155 -22.74 3.75 -6.71
N ILE A 156 -21.63 4.47 -6.54
CA ILE A 156 -20.40 4.20 -7.31
C ILE A 156 -19.54 3.25 -6.48
N LEU A 157 -19.19 2.10 -7.05
CA LEU A 157 -18.39 1.06 -6.39
C LEU A 157 -17.13 0.79 -7.21
N CYS A 158 -16.16 1.72 -7.22
CA CYS A 158 -14.93 1.50 -7.98
C CYS A 158 -13.78 0.95 -7.14
N ASN A 159 -12.99 0.12 -7.79
CA ASN A 159 -11.77 -0.45 -7.26
C ASN A 159 -10.59 -0.14 -8.19
N GLN A 160 -9.39 0.07 -7.64
CA GLN A 160 -8.17 0.26 -8.42
C GLN A 160 -7.05 -0.63 -7.89
N TRP A 161 -6.42 -1.38 -8.79
CA TRP A 161 -5.14 -2.06 -8.54
C TRP A 161 -4.00 -1.19 -9.07
N ALA A 162 -3.10 -0.78 -8.19
CA ALA A 162 -2.13 0.27 -8.50
C ALA A 162 -0.86 0.17 -7.65
N ASN A 163 0.21 0.81 -8.14
CA ASN A 163 1.32 1.23 -7.29
C ASN A 163 1.04 2.61 -6.68
N VAL A 164 1.54 2.84 -5.47
CA VAL A 164 1.55 4.15 -4.80
C VAL A 164 2.93 4.44 -4.24
N MET A 165 3.23 5.72 -4.02
CA MET A 165 4.52 6.19 -3.53
C MET A 165 4.37 6.97 -2.22
N ARG A 166 5.02 6.49 -1.16
CA ARG A 166 5.17 7.20 0.12
C ARG A 166 6.64 7.18 0.50
N TRP A 167 7.30 8.33 0.50
CA TRP A 167 8.75 8.47 0.69
C TRP A 167 9.21 8.14 2.12
N GLU A 168 9.17 6.86 2.49
CA GLU A 168 9.48 6.36 3.82
C GLU A 168 10.99 6.22 4.04
N MET A 169 11.45 6.65 5.21
CA MET A 169 12.86 6.70 5.56
C MET A 169 13.39 5.37 6.12
N ARG A 170 12.51 4.55 6.74
CA ARG A 170 12.85 3.29 7.40
C ARG A 170 12.17 2.09 6.73
N THR A 171 12.67 1.64 5.60
CA THR A 171 12.00 0.59 4.82
C THR A 171 12.29 -0.83 5.28
N ARG A 172 11.38 -1.74 4.94
CA ARG A 172 11.48 -3.19 5.11
C ARG A 172 10.66 -3.87 4.01
N LEU A 173 11.27 -4.80 3.28
CA LEU A 173 10.65 -5.48 2.13
C LEU A 173 9.25 -5.98 2.47
N PHE A 174 8.29 -5.77 1.56
CA PHE A 174 6.85 -6.06 1.67
C PHE A 174 6.08 -5.38 2.82
N LEU A 175 6.69 -5.17 3.99
CA LEU A 175 6.02 -4.61 5.16
C LEU A 175 5.90 -3.09 5.11
N ARG A 176 6.91 -2.43 4.52
CA ARG A 176 7.01 -0.97 4.44
C ARG A 176 8.05 -0.55 3.41
N THR A 177 7.61 -0.21 2.20
CA THR A 177 8.47 0.24 1.10
C THR A 177 8.02 1.62 0.61
N SER A 178 8.91 2.32 -0.07
CA SER A 178 8.61 3.66 -0.60
C SER A 178 7.63 3.60 -1.76
N GLU A 179 7.79 2.60 -2.63
CA GLU A 179 6.80 2.21 -3.61
C GLU A 179 6.21 0.86 -3.21
N PHE A 180 4.90 0.71 -3.28
CA PHE A 180 4.24 -0.58 -3.06
C PHE A 180 3.00 -0.75 -3.94
N LEU A 181 2.71 -2.02 -4.25
CA LEU A 181 1.48 -2.42 -4.91
C LEU A 181 0.39 -2.57 -3.87
N TRP A 182 -0.79 -2.09 -4.20
CA TRP A 182 -1.97 -2.24 -3.37
C TRP A 182 -3.23 -2.28 -4.21
N GLN A 183 -4.34 -2.45 -3.51
CA GLN A 183 -5.66 -2.15 -4.02
C GLN A 183 -6.26 -1.05 -3.15
N GLU A 184 -7.00 -0.15 -3.80
CA GLU A 184 -7.78 0.90 -3.15
C GLU A 184 -9.20 0.91 -3.72
N GLY A 185 -10.18 0.78 -2.83
CA GLY A 185 -11.60 0.86 -3.14
C GLY A 185 -12.13 2.22 -2.73
N HIS A 186 -12.85 2.89 -3.63
CA HIS A 186 -13.42 4.22 -3.40
C HIS A 186 -14.89 4.19 -3.78
N THR A 187 -15.75 4.36 -2.78
CA THR A 187 -17.19 4.25 -2.98
C THR A 187 -17.90 5.58 -2.73
N ALA A 188 -19.03 5.79 -3.41
CA ALA A 188 -19.89 6.94 -3.16
C ALA A 188 -21.34 6.46 -3.03
N HIS A 189 -22.01 6.88 -1.95
CA HIS A 189 -23.34 6.40 -1.55
C HIS A 189 -24.29 7.58 -1.35
N ALA A 190 -25.59 7.31 -1.45
CA ALA A 190 -26.60 8.35 -1.27
C ALA A 190 -26.82 8.68 0.20
N THR A 191 -26.62 7.69 1.07
CA THR A 191 -26.82 7.80 2.52
C THR A 191 -25.58 7.39 3.30
N ARG A 192 -25.51 7.84 4.54
CA ARG A 192 -24.42 7.50 5.45
C ARG A 192 -24.48 6.03 5.86
N GLU A 193 -25.68 5.52 6.07
CA GLU A 193 -25.95 4.15 6.48
C GLU A 193 -25.41 3.17 5.42
N GLU A 194 -25.65 3.42 4.13
CA GLU A 194 -25.08 2.64 3.03
C GLU A 194 -23.54 2.66 3.03
N ALA A 195 -22.93 3.81 3.28
CA ALA A 195 -21.46 3.93 3.34
C ALA A 195 -20.86 3.17 4.54
N GLU A 196 -21.51 3.22 5.71
CA GLU A 196 -21.10 2.46 6.90
C GLU A 196 -21.27 0.95 6.68
N GLU A 197 -22.36 0.52 6.06
CA GLU A 197 -22.60 -0.88 5.66
C GLU A 197 -21.52 -1.38 4.69
N GLU A 198 -21.17 -0.57 3.68
CA GLU A 198 -20.14 -0.91 2.71
C GLU A 198 -18.76 -1.04 3.38
N THR A 199 -18.43 -0.10 4.27
CA THR A 199 -17.19 -0.14 5.06
C THR A 199 -17.07 -1.44 5.87
N ILE A 200 -18.14 -1.83 6.57
CA ILE A 200 -18.15 -3.05 7.39
C ILE A 200 -18.12 -4.30 6.51
N LYS A 201 -18.88 -4.32 5.41
CA LYS A 201 -18.90 -5.42 4.44
C LYS A 201 -17.50 -5.73 3.97
N MET A 202 -16.79 -4.73 3.52
CA MET A 202 -15.47 -4.93 2.97
C MET A 202 -14.41 -5.22 4.06
N LEU A 203 -14.50 -4.63 5.27
CA LEU A 203 -13.68 -5.06 6.42
C LEU A 203 -13.79 -6.58 6.65
N ASN A 204 -14.99 -7.12 6.55
CA ASN A 204 -15.25 -8.54 6.68
C ASN A 204 -14.69 -9.34 5.50
N ILE A 205 -14.70 -8.82 4.27
CA ILE A 205 -14.03 -9.45 3.13
C ILE A 205 -12.53 -9.57 3.38
N TYR A 206 -11.86 -8.49 3.83
CA TYR A 206 -10.43 -8.58 4.16
C TYR A 206 -10.14 -9.54 5.31
N ALA A 207 -11.03 -9.59 6.31
CA ALA A 207 -10.88 -10.54 7.42
C ALA A 207 -11.03 -11.98 6.94
N HIS A 208 -12.07 -12.25 6.15
CA HIS A 208 -12.33 -13.55 5.54
C HIS A 208 -11.17 -13.98 4.64
N PHE A 209 -10.67 -13.07 3.80
CA PHE A 209 -9.49 -13.32 2.97
C PHE A 209 -8.26 -13.68 3.81
N ALA A 210 -7.95 -12.87 4.84
CA ALA A 210 -6.82 -13.11 5.71
C ALA A 210 -6.91 -14.46 6.45
N GLU A 211 -8.07 -14.79 7.00
CA GLU A 211 -8.27 -15.99 7.82
C GLU A 211 -8.38 -17.25 6.97
N THR A 212 -9.11 -17.20 5.86
CA THR A 212 -9.47 -18.38 5.06
C THR A 212 -8.42 -18.69 4.00
N TYR A 213 -7.86 -17.67 3.34
CA TYR A 213 -6.93 -17.85 2.22
C TYR A 213 -5.47 -17.71 2.64
N MET A 214 -5.18 -16.78 3.56
CA MET A 214 -3.82 -16.58 4.06
C MET A 214 -3.53 -17.36 5.34
N ALA A 215 -4.54 -17.93 6.01
CA ALA A 215 -4.44 -18.62 7.30
C ALA A 215 -3.83 -17.72 8.41
N ILE A 216 -4.16 -16.42 8.37
CA ILE A 216 -3.68 -15.41 9.31
C ILE A 216 -4.88 -14.95 10.17
N PRO A 217 -4.88 -15.22 11.49
CA PRO A 217 -5.95 -14.74 12.37
C PRO A 217 -5.87 -13.22 12.51
N VAL A 218 -7.02 -12.55 12.41
CA VAL A 218 -7.10 -11.10 12.56
C VAL A 218 -8.14 -10.69 13.61
N ILE A 219 -7.96 -9.49 14.13
CA ILE A 219 -8.86 -8.84 15.07
C ILE A 219 -9.43 -7.63 14.36
N LYS A 220 -10.74 -7.69 14.12
CA LYS A 220 -11.53 -6.57 13.62
C LYS A 220 -11.69 -5.54 14.73
N GLY A 221 -11.41 -4.27 14.42
CA GLY A 221 -11.60 -3.20 15.39
C GLY A 221 -11.62 -1.82 14.75
N ILE A 222 -12.00 -0.82 15.56
CA ILE A 222 -12.03 0.59 15.19
C ILE A 222 -10.78 1.26 15.76
N LYS A 223 -10.09 2.07 14.95
CA LYS A 223 -8.97 2.88 15.38
C LYS A 223 -9.43 4.04 16.27
N THR A 224 -8.63 4.31 17.31
CA THR A 224 -8.76 5.51 18.15
C THR A 224 -8.59 6.76 17.29
N ALA A 225 -9.16 7.89 17.71
CA ALA A 225 -9.13 9.15 16.94
C ALA A 225 -7.70 9.53 16.49
N ASN A 226 -6.71 9.38 17.37
CA ASN A 226 -5.31 9.71 17.08
C ASN A 226 -4.63 8.78 16.04
N GLU A 227 -5.25 7.64 15.73
CA GLU A 227 -4.73 6.63 14.81
C GLU A 227 -5.59 6.50 13.54
N ARG A 228 -6.61 7.35 13.38
CA ARG A 228 -7.39 7.45 12.14
C ARG A 228 -6.58 8.20 11.09
N PHE A 229 -6.89 7.95 9.81
CA PHE A 229 -6.37 8.79 8.74
C PHE A 229 -6.97 10.20 8.86
N ALA A 230 -6.19 11.22 8.50
CA ALA A 230 -6.66 12.60 8.56
C ALA A 230 -7.85 12.78 7.58
N GLY A 231 -8.92 13.45 8.01
CA GLY A 231 -10.17 13.58 7.24
C GLY A 231 -11.20 12.45 7.39
N TRP A 232 -10.98 11.47 8.28
CA TRP A 232 -11.85 10.29 8.40
C TRP A 232 -12.73 10.29 9.66
N LEU A 233 -14.02 9.98 9.49
CA LEU A 233 -14.98 9.87 10.60
C LEU A 233 -14.75 8.60 11.43
N PHE A 234 -14.52 7.45 10.79
CA PHE A 234 -14.14 6.18 11.43
C PHE A 234 -13.10 5.46 10.57
N LEU A 235 -12.18 4.72 11.21
CA LEU A 235 -11.23 3.86 10.50
C LEU A 235 -11.28 2.46 11.12
N PHE A 236 -11.64 1.48 10.30
CA PHE A 236 -11.64 0.07 10.70
C PHE A 236 -10.34 -0.61 10.27
N ARG A 237 -9.90 -1.60 11.04
CA ARG A 237 -8.68 -2.36 10.74
C ARG A 237 -8.79 -3.82 11.18
N ASN A 238 -8.13 -4.68 10.38
CA ASN A 238 -7.77 -6.04 10.75
C ASN A 238 -6.34 -6.08 11.31
N CYS A 239 -6.16 -6.52 12.56
CA CYS A 239 -4.86 -6.64 13.23
C CYS A 239 -4.54 -8.09 13.60
N THR A 240 -3.35 -8.60 13.29
CA THR A 240 -2.96 -9.97 13.71
C THR A 240 -2.68 -10.07 15.21
N SER A 241 -3.05 -11.18 15.86
CA SER A 241 -2.96 -11.39 17.32
C SER A 241 -1.58 -11.13 17.96
N ASN A 242 -0.47 -11.40 17.23
CA ASN A 242 0.88 -11.12 17.71
C ASN A 242 1.22 -9.62 17.85
N ALA A 243 0.41 -8.72 17.30
CA ALA A 243 0.55 -7.28 17.50
C ALA A 243 0.02 -6.81 18.87
N LEU A 244 -0.84 -7.59 19.53
CA LEU A 244 -1.45 -7.24 20.82
C LEU A 244 -0.72 -7.80 22.04
N ALA A 245 0.20 -8.76 21.86
CA ALA A 245 0.98 -9.32 22.97
C ALA A 245 1.92 -8.32 23.68
N LYS A 246 1.90 -7.03 23.30
CA LYS A 246 2.59 -5.92 23.97
C LYS A 246 1.68 -4.76 24.40
N PHE A 247 0.36 -4.91 24.42
CA PHE A 247 -0.56 -3.86 24.89
C PHE A 247 -1.16 -4.21 26.26
N CYS A 248 -0.38 -3.95 27.31
CA CYS A 248 -0.82 -3.80 28.70
C CYS A 248 -0.46 -2.36 29.13
N PRO A 249 -1.32 -1.62 29.85
CA PRO A 249 -1.36 -0.17 29.80
C PRO A 249 -0.31 0.43 30.73
N ARG A 250 0.73 1.03 30.15
CA ARG A 250 1.49 2.12 30.76
C ARG A 250 2.41 2.75 29.71
N LYS A 251 2.26 4.06 29.55
CA LYS A 251 3.09 5.01 28.79
C LYS A 251 4.40 4.41 28.26
N CYS A 252 4.47 4.11 26.97
CA CYS A 252 5.73 3.83 26.28
C CYS A 252 5.62 4.22 24.80
N GLU A 253 6.31 5.30 24.43
CA GLU A 253 6.61 5.71 23.07
C GLU A 253 7.54 4.66 22.43
N VAL A 254 7.02 3.70 21.64
CA VAL A 254 7.87 2.84 20.80
C VAL A 254 7.15 2.47 19.48
N PRO A 255 7.79 2.63 18.30
CA PRO A 255 7.16 2.56 16.96
C PRO A 255 6.91 1.13 16.43
N LEU A 256 6.52 0.18 17.28
CA LEU A 256 6.39 -1.25 16.89
C LEU A 256 5.07 -1.62 16.19
N CYS A 257 4.10 -0.72 16.09
CA CYS A 257 2.78 -0.98 15.49
C CYS A 257 2.73 -0.98 13.94
N ARG A 258 3.86 -0.75 13.25
CA ARG A 258 3.92 -0.58 11.78
C ARG A 258 4.36 -1.83 10.99
N ALA A 259 4.41 -3.01 11.60
CA ALA A 259 5.13 -4.16 11.05
C ALA A 259 4.26 -5.39 10.71
N PHE A 260 3.13 -5.24 10.02
CA PHE A 260 2.46 -6.32 9.25
C PHE A 260 1.49 -5.70 8.23
N PRO A 261 1.43 -6.24 7.00
CA PRO A 261 2.04 -5.73 5.78
C PRO A 261 1.19 -4.66 5.09
N SER A 262 1.87 -3.70 4.45
CA SER A 262 1.33 -2.80 3.42
C SER A 262 0.59 -3.49 2.27
N CYS A 263 0.68 -4.82 2.12
CA CYS A 263 -0.10 -5.58 1.14
C CYS A 263 -1.54 -5.91 1.57
N ILE A 264 -1.91 -5.73 2.85
CA ILE A 264 -3.29 -5.87 3.33
C ILE A 264 -3.60 -4.69 4.25
N ILE A 265 -3.26 -3.47 3.82
CA ILE A 265 -3.94 -2.28 4.32
C ILE A 265 -4.98 -1.96 3.26
N ALA A 266 -6.17 -2.51 3.47
CA ALA A 266 -7.36 -1.98 2.85
C ALA A 266 -7.66 -0.63 3.48
N SER A 267 -7.37 0.45 2.76
CA SER A 267 -8.05 1.71 2.97
C SER A 267 -9.46 1.55 2.41
N MET A 268 -10.45 1.69 3.27
CA MET A 268 -11.86 1.55 2.96
C MET A 268 -12.52 2.88 3.22
N GLN A 269 -12.90 3.60 2.16
CA GLN A 269 -13.50 4.92 2.20
C GLN A 269 -14.84 4.95 1.48
#